data_AF-A0A552PR44-F1
#
_entry.id   AF-A0A552PR44-F1
#
_cell.length_a   1.000
_cell.length_b   1.000
_cell.length_c   1.000
_cell.angle_alpha   90.00
_cell.angle_beta   90.00
_cell.angle_gamma   90.00
#
_symmetry.space_group_name_H-M   'P 1'
#
loop_
_entity.id
_entity.type
_entity.pdbx_description
1 polymer ?
#
loop_
_entity_poly.entity_id
_entity_poly.type
_entity_poly.pdbx_seq_one_letter_code
_entity_poly.pdbx_strand_id
1 'polypeptide(L)' 'MIKSINVTGLKPEQIQQIQVLIAAFKAQNQLSKSETEIDMIEYLLENPIEVDNLEFMKREEIYDRT' A
#
# COMPACT_ATOMS: atom_id res chain seq x y z
N MET A 1 -1.70 1.95 -24.45
CA MET A 1 -1.82 3.25 -25.18
C MET A 1 -0.82 4.20 -24.56
N ILE A 2 0.24 4.59 -25.29
CA ILE A 2 1.25 5.54 -24.79
C ILE A 2 0.70 6.95 -25.03
N LYS A 3 0.56 7.77 -23.99
CA LYS A 3 0.21 9.19 -24.10
C LYS A 3 1.50 10.00 -24.11
N SER A 4 1.82 10.64 -25.23
CA SER A 4 2.94 11.57 -25.35
C SER A 4 2.45 13.00 -25.09
N ILE A 5 3.27 13.80 -24.40
CA ILE A 5 3.03 15.23 -24.21
C ILE A 5 4.07 15.96 -25.05
N ASN A 6 3.60 16.86 -25.93
CA ASN A 6 4.49 17.75 -26.66
C ASN A 6 4.91 18.90 -25.72
N VAL A 7 6.22 19.03 -25.48
CA VAL A 7 6.81 20.04 -24.59
C VAL A 7 7.51 21.18 -25.35
N THR A 8 7.40 21.22 -26.69
CA THR A 8 7.97 22.31 -27.48
C THR A 8 7.30 23.64 -27.11
N GLY A 9 8.11 24.64 -26.74
CA GLY A 9 7.65 25.95 -26.25
C GLY A 9 7.68 26.13 -24.73
N LEU A 10 7.95 25.07 -23.96
CA LEU A 10 8.17 25.18 -22.51
C LEU A 10 9.62 25.55 -22.20
N LYS A 11 9.80 26.36 -21.15
CA LYS A 11 11.13 26.63 -20.60
C LYS A 11 11.67 25.38 -19.90
N PRO A 12 13.00 25.19 -19.84
CA PRO A 12 13.62 24.06 -19.15
C PRO A 12 13.12 23.88 -17.71
N GLU A 13 12.89 24.97 -16.98
CA GLU A 13 12.42 24.93 -15.59
C GLU A 13 11.01 24.34 -15.48
N GLN A 14 10.13 24.64 -16.45
CA GLN A 14 8.76 24.12 -16.48
C GLN A 14 8.76 22.62 -16.81
N ILE A 15 9.64 22.19 -17.72
CA ILE A 15 9.82 20.76 -18.03
C ILE A 15 10.30 20.01 -16.79
N GLN A 16 11.23 20.61 -16.03
CA GLN A 16 11.74 20.01 -14.80
C GLN A 16 10.66 19.88 -13.72
N GLN A 17 9.81 20.89 -13.55
CA GLN A 17 8.66 20.82 -12.63
C GLN A 17 7.68 19.70 -13.01
N ILE A 18 7.38 19.53 -14.30
CA ILE A 18 6.51 18.46 -14.79
C ILE A 18 7.12 17.08 -14.50
N GLN A 19 8.43 16.91 -14.70
CA GLN A 19 9.12 15.66 -14.39
C GLN A 19 9.06 15.31 -12.90
N VAL A 20 9.24 16.30 -12.01
CA VAL A 20 9.12 16.12 -10.56
C VAL A 20 7.71 15.67 -10.18
N LEU A 21 6.68 16.31 -10.76
CA LEU A 21 5.29 15.92 -10.54
C LEU A 21 5.04 14.47 -10.98
N ILE A 22 5.49 14.10 -12.17
CA ILE A 22 5.34 12.73 -12.70
C ILE A 22 6.02 11.70 -11.80
N ALA A 23 7.22 12.01 -11.30
CA ALA A 23 7.94 11.13 -10.39
C ALA A 23 7.17 10.93 -9.07
N ALA A 24 6.63 11.99 -8.48
CA ALA A 24 5.82 11.92 -7.27
C ALA A 24 4.55 11.07 -7.47
N PHE A 25 3.83 11.28 -8.57
CA PHE A 25 2.64 10.48 -8.90
C PHE A 25 2.97 9.00 -9.17
N LYS A 26 4.12 8.70 -9.81
CA LYS A 26 4.57 7.31 -9.99
C LYS A 26 4.89 6.65 -8.65
N ALA A 27 5.59 7.35 -7.77
CA ALA A 27 5.92 6.85 -6.44
C ALA A 27 4.66 6.58 -5.61
N GLN A 28 3.70 7.52 -5.60
CA GLN A 28 2.43 7.35 -4.91
C GLN A 28 1.64 6.14 -5.45
N ASN A 29 1.52 5.99 -6.76
CA ASN A 29 0.82 4.84 -7.35
C ASN A 29 1.52 3.49 -7.08
N GLN A 30 2.85 3.49 -6.89
CA GLN A 30 3.58 2.29 -6.48
C GLN A 30 3.33 1.98 -5.00
N LEU A 31 3.30 3.00 -4.13
CA LEU A 31 2.95 2.87 -2.72
C LEU A 31 1.51 2.36 -2.53
N SER A 32 0.54 2.94 -3.23
CA SER A 32 -0.87 2.51 -3.17
C SER A 32 -1.11 1.10 -3.71
N LYS A 33 -0.21 0.56 -4.55
CA LYS A 33 -0.24 -0.85 -4.97
C LYS A 33 0.47 -1.79 -4.00
N SER A 34 1.29 -1.24 -3.10
CA SER A 34 2.06 -1.99 -2.12
C SER A 34 1.35 -2.14 -0.78
N GLU A 35 0.23 -1.44 -0.57
CA GLU A 35 -0.70 -1.75 0.52
C GLU A 35 -1.40 -3.05 0.17
N THR A 36 -0.70 -4.15 0.44
CA THR A 36 -1.35 -5.44 0.61
C THR A 36 -2.30 -5.22 1.79
N GLU A 37 -3.61 -5.34 1.58
CA GLU A 37 -4.55 -5.42 2.71
C GLU A 37 -4.12 -6.64 3.53
N ILE A 38 -3.38 -6.38 4.61
CA ILE A 38 -3.00 -7.42 5.55
C ILE A 38 -4.26 -7.70 6.35
N ASP A 39 -4.80 -8.90 6.22
CA ASP A 39 -5.79 -9.39 7.18
C ASP A 39 -5.08 -9.51 8.53
N MET A 40 -5.33 -8.51 9.38
CA MET A 40 -4.73 -8.43 10.71
C MET A 40 -5.07 -9.65 11.56
N ILE A 41 -6.22 -10.31 11.32
CA ILE A 41 -6.58 -11.54 12.04
C ILE A 41 -5.71 -12.71 11.56
N GLU A 42 -5.50 -12.88 10.25
CA GLU A 42 -4.56 -13.90 9.73
C GLU A 42 -3.17 -13.68 10.31
N TYR A 43 -2.68 -12.45 10.24
CA TYR A 43 -1.34 -12.10 10.67
C TYR A 43 -1.09 -12.45 12.15
N LEU A 44 -2.07 -12.16 13.01
CA LEU A 44 -1.98 -12.43 14.45
C LEU A 44 -2.17 -13.92 14.79
N LEU A 45 -2.86 -14.69 13.95
CA LEU A 45 -2.94 -16.15 14.10
C LEU A 45 -1.62 -16.84 13.71
N GLU A 46 -0.98 -16.39 12.63
CA GLU A 46 0.33 -16.90 12.21
C GLU A 46 1.47 -16.42 13.12
N ASN A 47 1.32 -15.23 13.72
CA ASN A 47 2.32 -14.60 14.59
C ASN A 47 1.70 -14.27 15.96
N PRO A 48 1.37 -15.29 16.77
CA PRO A 48 0.69 -15.07 18.02
C PRO A 48 1.59 -14.30 18.99
N ILE A 49 1.02 -13.29 19.65
CA ILE A 49 1.66 -12.61 20.77
C ILE A 49 1.43 -13.47 22.01
N GLU A 50 2.51 -13.81 22.71
CA GLU A 50 2.44 -14.59 23.94
C GLU A 50 1.77 -13.72 25.04
N VAL A 51 0.50 -14.00 25.32
CA VAL A 51 -0.26 -13.46 26.45
C VAL A 51 -0.43 -14.57 27.47
N ASP A 52 -0.12 -14.28 28.73
CA ASP A 52 -0.04 -15.28 29.81
C ASP A 52 -1.19 -16.32 29.79
N ASN A 53 -0.81 -17.60 29.62
CA ASN A 53 -1.62 -18.81 29.85
C ASN A 53 -2.98 -18.94 29.13
N LEU A 54 -3.15 -18.36 27.94
CA LEU A 54 -4.33 -18.61 27.09
C LEU A 54 -4.00 -19.58 25.95
N GLU A 55 -4.83 -20.61 25.77
CA GLU A 55 -4.76 -21.52 24.63
C GLU A 55 -4.93 -20.73 23.32
N PHE A 56 -4.15 -21.07 22.28
CA PHE A 56 -4.21 -20.38 21.00
C PHE A 56 -5.61 -20.52 20.37
N MET A 57 -6.35 -19.42 20.27
CA MET A 57 -7.66 -19.38 19.62
C MET A 57 -7.53 -19.52 18.10
N LYS A 58 -8.45 -20.27 17.49
CA LYS A 58 -8.59 -20.38 16.03
C LYS A 58 -9.43 -19.24 15.47
N ARG A 59 -9.31 -18.96 14.17
CA ARG A 59 -10.05 -17.87 13.50
C ARG A 59 -11.56 -18.01 13.69
N GLU A 60 -12.08 -19.21 13.52
CA GLU A 60 -13.51 -19.50 13.57
C GLU A 60 -14.10 -19.13 14.95
N GLU A 61 -13.30 -19.28 16.01
CA GLU A 61 -13.67 -19.01 17.40
C GLU A 61 -13.70 -17.51 17.73
N ILE A 62 -13.01 -16.66 16.95
CA ILE A 62 -13.03 -15.19 17.12
C ILE A 62 -14.38 -14.60 16.67
N TYR A 63 -15.02 -15.21 15.67
CA TYR A 63 -16.25 -14.72 15.07
C TYR A 63 -17.51 -15.35 15.68
N ASP A 64 -17.38 -16.48 16.38
CA ASP A 64 -18.48 -17.09 17.13
C ASP A 64 -18.76 -16.30 18.42
N ARG A 65 -19.66 -15.32 18.30
CA ARG A 65 -20.38 -14.71 19.43
C ARG A 65 -21.73 -15.40 19.61
N THR A 66 -21.74 -16.64 20.09
CA THR A 66 -22.95 -17.30 20.59
C THR A 66 -22.83 -17.61 22.06
#